data_AF-A0A0G1WNI5-F1
#
_entry.id   AF-A0A0G1WNI5-F1
#
_cell.length_a   1.000
_cell.length_b   1.000
_cell.length_c   1.000
_cell.angle_alpha   90.00
_cell.angle_beta   90.00
_cell.angle_gamma   90.00
#
_symmetry.space_group_name_H-M   'P 1'
#
loop_
_entity.id
_entity.type
_entity.pdbx_description
1 polymer ?
#
loop_
_entity_poly.entity_id
_entity_poly.type
_entity_poly.pdbx_seq_one_letter_code
_entity_poly.pdbx_strand_id
1 'polypeptide(L)'
;MNKRISILSIEHPFERLLLRALLVIFVGLIFAYLYFVGASILHIIARKDALTQSAAISTAIGNHERDYFALSKNLTAESGGQFGLRPVGEVAYVNRPGTLGLADGALENGI
;
A
#
# COMPACT_ATOMS: atom_id res chain seq x y z
N MET A 1 61.69 -9.99 24.75
CA MET A 1 61.52 -9.74 23.30
C MET A 1 60.34 -8.80 23.07
N ASN A 2 60.45 -7.51 23.44
CA ASN A 2 59.34 -6.53 23.32
C ASN A 2 59.76 -5.06 23.18
N LYS A 3 61.04 -4.72 23.35
CA LYS A 3 61.48 -3.31 23.29
C LYS A 3 61.45 -2.73 21.87
N ARG A 4 61.72 -3.53 20.83
CA ARG A 4 61.79 -3.03 19.44
C ARG A 4 60.43 -2.62 18.86
N ILE A 5 59.36 -3.32 19.22
CA ILE A 5 57.99 -2.98 18.79
C ILE A 5 57.55 -1.63 19.39
N SER A 6 57.96 -1.37 20.63
CA SER A 6 57.63 -0.12 21.32
C SER A 6 58.37 1.10 20.77
N ILE A 7 59.57 0.92 20.20
CA ILE A 7 60.38 2.01 19.64
C ILE A 7 59.83 2.43 18.26
N LEU A 8 59.41 1.47 17.40
CA LEU A 8 58.69 1.79 16.15
C LEU A 8 57.32 2.42 16.39
N SER A 9 56.65 2.07 17.51
CA SER A 9 55.34 2.63 17.86
C SER A 9 55.38 4.11 18.27
N ILE A 10 56.57 4.66 18.52
CA ILE A 10 56.78 6.05 18.93
C ILE A 10 56.96 7.00 17.73
N GLU A 11 57.40 6.50 16.58
CA GLU A 11 57.73 7.34 15.42
C GLU A 11 56.50 7.80 14.61
N HIS A 12 55.42 7.01 14.58
CA HIS A 12 54.24 7.30 13.77
C HIS A 12 52.91 7.16 14.55
N PRO A 13 52.63 8.03 15.54
CA PRO A 13 51.36 8.01 16.27
C PRO A 13 50.13 8.20 15.36
N PHE A 14 50.31 8.92 14.24
CA PHE A 14 49.27 9.18 13.25
C PHE A 14 48.84 7.92 12.48
N GLU A 15 49.79 7.05 12.11
CA GLU A 15 49.48 5.79 11.41
C GLU A 15 48.61 4.87 12.26
N ARG A 16 48.90 4.79 13.56
CA ARG A 16 48.10 3.98 14.50
C ARG A 16 46.67 4.52 14.64
N LEU A 17 46.51 5.84 14.70
CA LEU A 17 45.19 6.47 14.72
C LEU A 17 44.42 6.15 13.44
N LEU A 18 45.09 6.29 12.28
CA LEU A 18 44.49 6.11 10.96
C LEU A 18 44.09 4.66 10.71
N LEU A 19 44.93 3.69 11.07
CA LEU A 19 44.60 2.26 10.98
C LEU A 19 43.44 1.88 11.92
N ARG A 20 43.40 2.45 13.13
CA ARG A 20 42.30 2.18 14.07
C ARG A 20 40.99 2.79 13.58
N ALA A 21 41.03 4.01 13.04
CA ALA A 21 39.87 4.65 12.42
C ALA A 21 39.38 3.83 11.22
N LEU A 22 40.29 3.39 10.34
CA LEU A 22 39.95 2.55 9.19
C LEU A 22 39.30 1.25 9.62
N LEU A 23 39.82 0.59 10.66
CA LEU A 23 39.23 -0.64 11.21
C LEU A 23 37.82 -0.39 11.76
N VAL A 24 37.61 0.69 12.50
CA VAL A 24 36.29 1.05 13.03
C VAL A 24 35.31 1.34 11.89
N ILE A 25 35.73 2.08 10.87
CA ILE A 25 34.91 2.37 9.68
C ILE A 25 34.56 1.08 8.96
N PHE A 26 35.53 0.19 8.76
CA PHE A 26 35.33 -1.08 8.08
C PHE A 26 34.32 -1.97 8.82
N VAL A 27 34.46 -2.09 10.14
CA VAL A 27 33.50 -2.81 10.98
C VAL A 27 32.12 -2.15 10.91
N GLY A 28 32.05 -0.81 10.98
CA GLY A 28 30.81 -0.06 10.83
C GLY A 28 30.12 -0.31 9.48
N LEU A 29 30.89 -0.36 8.39
CA LEU A 29 30.37 -0.67 7.06
C LEU A 29 29.80 -2.09 6.97
N ILE A 30 30.44 -3.07 7.62
CA ILE A 30 29.90 -4.44 7.67
C ILE A 30 28.53 -4.45 8.36
N PHE A 31 28.41 -3.81 9.53
CA PHE A 31 27.13 -3.74 10.24
C PHE A 31 26.07 -2.97 9.46
N ALA A 32 26.43 -1.84 8.85
CA ALA A 32 25.54 -1.06 8.00
C ALA A 32 25.04 -1.88 6.79
N TYR A 33 25.93 -2.64 6.16
CA TYR A 33 25.59 -3.52 5.05
C TYR A 33 24.60 -4.60 5.48
N LEU A 34 24.88 -5.31 6.59
CA LEU A 34 23.97 -6.34 7.11
C LEU A 34 22.59 -5.77 7.46
N TYR A 35 22.56 -4.60 8.10
CA TYR A 35 21.31 -3.90 8.42
C TYR A 35 20.54 -3.53 7.14
N PHE A 36 21.22 -2.94 6.15
CA PHE A 36 20.58 -2.49 4.92
C PHE A 36 20.02 -3.66 4.11
N VAL A 37 20.77 -4.76 4.00
CA VAL A 37 20.31 -5.98 3.33
C VAL A 37 19.11 -6.58 4.08
N GLY A 38 19.18 -6.67 5.41
CA GLY A 38 18.07 -7.16 6.23
C GLY A 38 16.80 -6.31 6.06
N ALA A 39 16.93 -4.99 6.16
CA ALA A 39 15.83 -4.05 5.97
C ALA A 39 15.22 -4.14 4.56
N SER A 40 16.07 -4.29 3.53
CA SER A 40 15.63 -4.44 2.14
C SER A 40 14.78 -5.70 1.95
N ILE A 41 15.22 -6.84 2.52
CA ILE A 41 14.46 -8.09 2.46
C ILE A 41 13.11 -7.94 3.18
N LEU A 42 13.09 -7.38 4.38
CA LEU A 42 11.84 -7.14 5.12
C LEU A 42 10.88 -6.26 4.31
N HIS A 43 11.37 -5.20 3.68
CA HIS A 43 10.55 -4.30 2.88
C HIS A 43 9.94 -5.01 1.67
N ILE A 44 10.70 -5.90 1.01
CA ILE A 44 10.19 -6.70 -0.11
C ILE A 44 9.11 -7.67 0.37
N ILE A 45 9.29 -8.34 1.51
CA ILE A 45 8.32 -9.28 2.06
C ILE A 45 7.03 -8.54 2.45
N ALA A 46 7.13 -7.46 3.21
CA ALA A 46 5.99 -6.65 3.62
C ALA A 46 5.18 -6.14 2.40
N ARG A 47 5.87 -5.71 1.35
CA ARG A 47 5.22 -5.29 0.10
C ARG A 47 4.48 -6.45 -0.58
N LYS A 48 5.08 -7.65 -0.61
CA LYS A 48 4.45 -8.84 -1.19
C LYS A 48 3.21 -9.26 -0.38
N ASP A 49 3.31 -9.25 0.94
CA ASP A 49 2.19 -9.61 1.82
C ASP A 49 1.02 -8.64 1.65
N ALA A 50 1.30 -7.34 1.59
CA ALA A 50 0.27 -6.33 1.34
C ALA A 50 -0.43 -6.51 -0.02
N LEU A 51 0.33 -6.82 -1.08
CA LEU A 51 -0.25 -7.10 -2.40
C LEU A 51 -1.12 -8.36 -2.40
N THR A 52 -0.67 -9.40 -1.70
CA THR A 52 -1.39 -10.68 -1.62
C THR A 52 -2.70 -10.51 -0.83
N GLN A 53 -2.68 -9.75 0.26
CA GLN A 53 -3.88 -9.42 1.03
C GLN A 53 -4.85 -8.56 0.21
N SER A 54 -4.35 -7.57 -0.52
CA SER A 54 -5.18 -6.74 -1.40
C SER A 54 -5.88 -7.59 -2.47
N ALA A 55 -5.14 -8.49 -3.13
CA ALA A 55 -5.71 -9.42 -4.10
C ALA A 55 -6.77 -10.36 -3.50
N ALA A 56 -6.56 -10.83 -2.26
CA ALA A 56 -7.53 -11.65 -1.54
C ALA A 56 -8.83 -10.89 -1.26
N ILE A 57 -8.72 -9.63 -0.81
CA ILE A 57 -9.89 -8.76 -0.57
C ILE A 57 -10.64 -8.50 -1.89
N SER A 58 -9.94 -8.16 -2.97
CA SER A 58 -10.59 -7.93 -4.28
C SER A 58 -11.33 -9.18 -4.77
N THR A 59 -10.75 -10.36 -4.55
CA THR A 59 -11.40 -11.64 -4.90
C THR A 59 -12.66 -11.85 -4.06
N ALA A 60 -12.61 -11.58 -2.75
CA ALA A 60 -13.77 -11.68 -1.88
C ALA A 60 -14.89 -10.71 -2.28
N ILE A 61 -14.55 -9.47 -2.64
CA ILE A 61 -15.51 -8.48 -3.17
C ILE A 61 -16.17 -9.02 -4.44
N GLY A 62 -15.39 -9.49 -5.42
CA GLY A 62 -15.94 -10.03 -6.66
C GLY A 62 -16.89 -11.22 -6.44
N ASN A 63 -16.58 -12.09 -5.47
CA ASN A 63 -17.48 -13.18 -5.09
C ASN A 63 -18.79 -12.65 -4.48
N HIS A 64 -18.71 -11.67 -3.57
CA HIS A 64 -19.89 -11.06 -2.97
C HIS A 64 -20.74 -10.29 -4.00
N GLU A 65 -20.13 -9.58 -4.95
CA GLU A 65 -20.83 -8.93 -6.04
C GLU A 65 -21.56 -9.94 -6.91
N ARG A 66 -20.89 -11.03 -7.29
CA ARG A 66 -21.50 -12.12 -8.05
C ARG A 66 -22.72 -12.69 -7.32
N ASP A 67 -22.58 -12.96 -6.03
CA ASP A 67 -23.66 -13.53 -5.21
C ASP A 67 -24.81 -12.54 -5.02
N TYR A 68 -24.50 -11.25 -4.81
CA TYR A 68 -25.49 -10.17 -4.76
C TYR A 68 -26.27 -10.07 -6.07
N PHE A 69 -25.59 -10.07 -7.22
CA PHE A 69 -26.26 -10.03 -8.53
C PHE A 69 -27.11 -11.28 -8.79
N ALA A 70 -26.65 -12.46 -8.35
CA ALA A 70 -27.44 -13.68 -8.46
C ALA A 70 -28.71 -13.61 -7.60
N LEU A 71 -28.62 -13.05 -6.38
CA LEU A 71 -29.77 -12.88 -5.50
C LEU A 71 -30.71 -11.78 -6.01
N SER A 72 -30.18 -10.66 -6.48
CA SER A 72 -30.97 -9.52 -6.94
C SER A 72 -31.77 -9.84 -8.21
N LYS A 73 -31.25 -10.72 -9.08
CA LYS A 73 -32.00 -11.19 -10.26
C LYS A 73 -33.26 -11.98 -9.90
N ASN A 74 -33.35 -12.52 -8.69
CA ASN A 74 -34.53 -13.24 -8.21
C ASN A 74 -35.53 -12.34 -7.46
N LEU A 75 -35.24 -11.04 -7.30
CA LEU A 75 -36.17 -10.08 -6.70
C LEU A 75 -37.13 -9.56 -7.79
N THR A 76 -38.31 -10.17 -7.89
CA THR A 76 -39.43 -9.68 -8.72
C THR A 76 -40.44 -8.89 -7.87
N ALA A 77 -41.27 -8.07 -8.51
CA ALA A 77 -42.36 -7.36 -7.84
C ALA A 77 -43.34 -8.33 -7.15
N GLU A 78 -43.58 -9.53 -7.72
CA GLU A 78 -44.34 -10.58 -7.05
C GLU A 78 -43.64 -11.12 -5.79
N SER A 79 -42.31 -11.24 -5.79
CA SER A 79 -41.55 -11.69 -4.61
C SER A 79 -41.65 -10.69 -3.45
N GLY A 80 -41.71 -9.38 -3.75
CA GLY A 80 -41.87 -8.33 -2.74
C GLY A 80 -43.16 -8.47 -1.92
N GLY A 81 -44.24 -8.92 -2.56
CA GLY A 81 -45.51 -9.21 -1.87
C GLY A 81 -45.39 -10.34 -0.82
N GLN A 82 -44.52 -11.33 -1.05
CA GLN A 82 -44.25 -12.42 -0.10
C GLN A 82 -43.42 -11.95 1.11
N PHE A 83 -42.62 -10.89 0.94
CA PHE A 83 -41.88 -10.23 2.02
C PHE A 83 -42.72 -9.17 2.77
N GLY A 84 -44.03 -9.07 2.49
CA GLY A 84 -44.91 -8.09 3.12
C GLY A 84 -44.70 -6.65 2.62
N LEU A 85 -43.94 -6.47 1.53
CA LEU A 85 -43.75 -5.17 0.89
C LEU A 85 -44.99 -4.83 0.08
N ARG A 86 -45.53 -3.61 0.28
CA ARG A 86 -46.62 -3.08 -0.53
C ARG A 86 -46.07 -2.35 -1.76
N PRO A 87 -46.71 -2.45 -2.93
CA PRO A 87 -46.32 -1.68 -4.10
C PRO A 87 -46.37 -0.18 -3.77
N VAL A 88 -45.26 0.52 -4.02
CA VAL A 88 -45.15 1.96 -3.78
C VAL A 88 -45.90 2.69 -4.90
N GLY A 89 -47.06 3.25 -4.57
CA GLY A 89 -47.95 3.91 -5.55
C GLY A 89 -47.50 5.31 -5.99
N GLU A 90 -46.70 6.00 -5.17
CA GLU A 90 -46.25 7.37 -5.45
C GLU A 90 -44.80 7.53 -4.99
N VAL A 91 -43.85 7.35 -5.91
CA VAL A 91 -42.44 7.69 -5.67
C VAL A 91 -42.24 9.17 -5.95
N ALA A 92 -42.19 9.98 -4.88
CA ALA A 92 -41.73 11.34 -4.97
C ALA A 92 -40.21 11.33 -5.27
N TYR A 93 -39.85 11.44 -6.55
CA TYR A 93 -38.47 11.61 -6.96
C TYR A 93 -37.97 12.97 -6.45
N VAL A 94 -37.19 12.95 -5.37
CA VAL A 94 -36.45 14.14 -4.94
C VAL A 94 -35.30 14.33 -5.91
N ASN A 95 -35.49 15.24 -6.89
CA ASN A 95 -34.42 15.69 -7.76
C ASN A 95 -33.35 16.37 -6.91
N ARG A 96 -32.22 15.70 -6.71
CA ARG A 96 -31.00 16.32 -6.19
C ARG A 96 -30.18 16.74 -7.41
N PRO A 97 -30.08 18.04 -7.73
CA PRO A 97 -29.11 18.52 -8.70
C PRO A 97 -27.71 18.29 -8.10
N GLY A 98 -27.19 17.09 -8.28
CA GLY A 98 -25.77 16.82 -8.17
C GLY A 98 -25.06 17.61 -9.27
N THR A 99 -23.93 18.19 -8.92
CA THR A 99 -23.03 18.94 -9.80
C THR A 99 -22.76 18.16 -11.09
N LEU A 100 -23.59 18.40 -12.11
CA LEU A 100 -23.25 18.11 -13.49
C LEU A 100 -21.99 18.94 -13.74
N GLY A 101 -20.87 18.26 -13.99
CA GLY A 101 -19.67 18.93 -14.48
C GLY A 101 -20.08 19.84 -15.62
N LEU A 102 -19.59 21.09 -15.55
CA LEU A 102 -19.60 22.07 -16.64
C LEU A 102 -19.06 21.41 -17.91
N ALA A 103 -19.92 20.77 -18.69
CA ALA A 103 -19.77 20.69 -20.13
C ALA A 103 -20.52 21.91 -20.68
N ASP A 104 -19.87 23.06 -20.53
CA ASP A 104 -20.19 24.27 -21.26
C ASP A 104 -20.05 23.96 -22.75
N GLY A 105 -21.20 23.84 -23.39
CA GLY A 105 -21.36 23.34 -24.75
C GLY A 105 -22.76 23.70 -25.20
N ALA A 106 -23.03 25.00 -25.16
CA ALA A 106 -24.21 25.66 -25.69
C ALA A 106 -24.67 25.03 -27.01
N LEU A 107 -25.76 24.25 -26.95
CA LEU A 107 -26.68 24.15 -28.06
C LEU A 107 -27.67 25.32 -27.93
N GLU A 108 -27.12 26.49 -28.17
CA GLU A 108 -27.87 27.69 -28.52
C GLU A 108 -28.33 27.52 -29.97
N ASN A 109 -29.65 27.34 -30.16
CA ASN A 109 -30.50 27.69 -31.32
C ASN A 109 -31.32 26.57 -31.97
N GLY A 110 -32.65 26.77 -31.94
CA GLY A 110 -33.69 26.12 -32.74
C GLY A 110 -34.58 25.21 -31.89
N ILE A 111 -35.87 25.47 -31.64
CA ILE A 111 -36.94 26.17 -32.38
C ILE A 111 -37.91 26.77 -31.36
#